data_AF-A0A8C8UJA7-F1
#
_entry.id   AF-A0A8C8UJA7-F1
#
_cell.length_a   1.000
_cell.length_b   1.000
_cell.length_c   1.000
_cell.angle_alpha   90.00
_cell.angle_beta   90.00
_cell.angle_gamma   90.00
#
_symmetry.space_group_name_H-M   'P 1'
#
loop_
_entity.id
_entity.type
_entity.pdbx_description
1 polymer ?
#
loop_
_entity_poly.entity_id
_entity_poly.type
_entity_poly.pdbx_seq_one_letter_code
_entity_poly.pdbx_strand_id
1 'polypeptide(L)'
;LLLFSHWSGSHRAPPPGSHSLRYFHTIVSRPGLGEPRFISVVYVDDTQFVRFDSDAETPRMEPRAPWVEREGPEYWEEQTRIAKGTEQTFRVNLRTLLGYYNQSEGSHTIQVMYGCDMGSDGRLLRGYNQDAYDGRDYIALNDDLTTWTAADTAAQITRRKWEQGGVAERRRAFLEGECVEWLRRYLEIGKDTLQRTGFFYPPHWDDTVSLSPPHFIICISLHRSQGELVICILRQVSVSFTLERLL
;
A
#
# COMPACT_ATOMS: atom_id res chain seq x y z
N LEU A 1 3.09 -5.63 -5.74
CA LEU A 1 3.10 -4.69 -4.59
C LEU A 1 1.69 -4.73 -4.01
N LEU A 2 1.30 -5.42 -2.94
CA LEU A 2 1.95 -6.08 -1.79
C LEU A 2 1.06 -7.26 -1.35
N LEU A 3 1.58 -8.17 -0.52
CA LEU A 3 0.84 -9.29 0.09
C LEU A 3 0.51 -9.02 1.57
N PHE A 4 0.00 -7.83 1.92
CA PHE A 4 -0.56 -7.59 3.26
C PHE A 4 -2.00 -8.09 3.32
N SER A 5 -2.18 -9.40 3.16
CA SER A 5 -3.50 -10.01 2.93
C SER A 5 -4.27 -10.37 4.19
N HIS A 6 -3.65 -10.39 5.38
CA HIS A 6 -4.30 -10.90 6.59
C HIS A 6 -4.47 -9.93 7.75
N TRP A 7 -3.62 -8.90 7.90
CA TRP A 7 -3.76 -7.96 9.02
C TRP A 7 -4.50 -6.67 8.73
N SER A 8 -5.00 -6.54 7.51
CA SER A 8 -6.02 -5.54 7.20
C SER A 8 -7.41 -6.07 7.55
N GLY A 9 -7.69 -6.19 8.85
CA GLY A 9 -9.01 -6.56 9.35
C GLY A 9 -10.09 -5.64 8.77
N SER A 10 -11.17 -6.24 8.24
CA SER A 10 -12.42 -5.62 7.76
C SER A 10 -12.30 -4.12 7.45
N HIS A 11 -11.77 -3.78 6.26
CA HIS A 11 -11.70 -2.42 5.73
C HIS A 11 -13.08 -1.76 5.77
N ARG A 12 -13.35 -0.96 6.80
CA ARG A 12 -14.37 0.07 6.67
C ARG A 12 -13.81 1.10 5.71
N ALA A 13 -14.55 1.38 4.64
CA ALA A 13 -14.19 2.45 3.72
C ALA A 13 -13.91 3.73 4.53
N PRO A 14 -12.83 4.46 4.22
CA PRO A 14 -12.54 5.73 4.87
C PRO A 14 -13.74 6.68 4.74
N PRO A 15 -14.04 7.51 5.76
CA PRO A 15 -15.13 8.47 5.66
C PRO A 15 -14.89 9.45 4.49
N PRO A 16 -15.93 9.95 3.81
CA PRO A 16 -15.77 10.92 2.73
C PRO A 16 -14.91 12.12 3.16
N GLY A 17 -13.97 12.52 2.30
CA GLY A 17 -13.04 13.62 2.58
C GLY A 17 -11.84 13.26 3.45
N SER A 18 -11.62 11.98 3.73
CA SER A 18 -10.34 11.51 4.30
C SER A 18 -9.25 11.41 3.25
N HIS A 19 -8.01 11.57 3.68
CA HIS A 19 -6.82 11.37 2.86
C HIS A 19 -5.84 10.40 3.53
N SER A 20 -4.94 9.81 2.76
CA SER A 20 -3.92 8.89 3.28
C SER A 20 -2.52 9.22 2.80
N LEU A 21 -1.52 8.90 3.63
CA LEU A 21 -0.10 8.91 3.28
C LEU A 21 0.45 7.52 3.56
N ARG A 22 0.99 6.85 2.53
CA ARG A 22 1.50 5.47 2.65
C ARG A 22 2.91 5.37 2.10
N TYR A 23 3.81 4.86 2.93
CA TYR A 23 5.18 4.50 2.58
C TYR A 23 5.24 2.99 2.40
N PHE A 24 5.84 2.56 1.29
CA PHE A 24 6.09 1.15 1.02
C PHE A 24 7.57 0.94 0.74
N HIS A 25 8.20 0.16 1.61
CA HIS A 25 9.58 -0.24 1.48
C HIS A 25 9.67 -1.69 1.08
N THR A 26 10.61 -2.01 0.20
CA THR A 26 10.90 -3.39 -0.18
C THR A 26 12.40 -3.54 -0.32
N ILE A 27 12.98 -4.53 0.35
CA ILE A 27 14.34 -4.98 0.08
C ILE A 27 14.31 -6.43 -0.39
N VAL A 28 15.08 -6.76 -1.42
CA VAL A 28 15.18 -8.11 -1.97
C VAL A 28 16.65 -8.51 -2.01
N SER A 29 17.02 -9.56 -1.29
CA SER A 29 18.33 -10.19 -1.44
C SER A 29 18.37 -10.97 -2.75
N ARG A 30 19.48 -10.89 -3.49
CA ARG A 30 19.63 -11.53 -4.79
C ARG A 30 20.96 -12.28 -4.84
N PRO A 31 21.01 -13.55 -4.39
CA PRO A 31 22.22 -14.35 -4.44
C PRO A 31 22.82 -14.33 -5.85
N GLY A 32 24.11 -14.02 -5.97
CA GLY A 32 24.83 -13.98 -7.24
C GLY A 32 24.63 -12.71 -8.08
N LEU A 33 23.78 -11.77 -7.69
CA LEU A 33 23.53 -10.50 -8.40
C LEU A 33 23.98 -9.27 -7.60
N GLY A 34 24.88 -9.48 -6.64
CA GLY A 34 25.45 -8.43 -5.81
C GLY A 34 24.60 -8.08 -4.59
N GLU A 35 24.60 -6.79 -4.24
CA GLU A 35 23.94 -6.29 -3.05
C GLU A 35 22.39 -6.34 -3.15
N PRO A 36 21.67 -6.53 -2.03
CA PRO A 36 20.21 -6.47 -2.00
C PRO A 36 19.68 -5.16 -2.62
N ARG A 37 18.61 -5.27 -3.43
CA ARG A 37 17.93 -4.10 -4.00
C ARG A 37 16.93 -3.54 -3.01
N PHE A 38 17.01 -2.26 -2.72
CA PHE A 38 16.04 -1.52 -1.92
C PHE A 38 15.22 -0.57 -2.79
N ILE A 39 13.90 -0.58 -2.57
CA ILE A 39 12.94 0.29 -3.23
C ILE A 39 12.08 0.93 -2.14
N SER A 40 11.91 2.25 -2.20
CA SER A 40 10.92 2.99 -1.42
C SER A 40 9.97 3.70 -2.38
N VAL A 41 8.67 3.56 -2.17
CA VAL A 41 7.63 4.29 -2.91
C VAL A 41 6.66 4.90 -1.91
N VAL A 42 6.20 6.11 -2.19
CA VAL A 42 5.29 6.83 -1.30
C VAL A 42 4.10 7.34 -2.09
N TYR A 43 2.94 7.21 -1.48
CA TYR A 43 1.63 7.55 -2.03
C TYR A 43 0.94 8.58 -1.14
N VAL A 44 0.32 9.57 -1.77
CA VAL A 44 -0.77 10.34 -1.17
C VAL A 44 -2.04 9.87 -1.84
N ASP A 45 -3.00 9.41 -1.05
CA ASP A 45 -4.16 8.66 -1.53
C ASP A 45 -3.69 7.53 -2.46
N ASP A 46 -4.27 7.40 -3.65
CA ASP A 46 -3.87 6.41 -4.64
C ASP A 46 -2.80 6.92 -5.64
N THR A 47 -2.20 8.07 -5.37
CA THR A 47 -1.22 8.71 -6.27
C THR A 47 0.19 8.52 -5.76
N GLN A 48 0.98 7.70 -6.46
CA GLN A 48 2.42 7.63 -6.23
C GLN A 48 3.06 8.97 -6.59
N PHE A 49 3.81 9.56 -5.66
CA PHE A 49 4.41 10.87 -5.90
C PHE A 49 5.92 10.90 -5.71
N VAL A 50 6.52 9.95 -5.00
CA VAL A 50 7.98 9.79 -4.94
C VAL A 50 8.43 8.34 -4.99
N ARG A 51 9.67 8.14 -5.42
CA ARG A 51 10.33 6.83 -5.50
C ARG A 51 11.83 6.93 -5.26
N PHE A 52 12.38 5.97 -4.53
CA PHE A 52 13.80 5.67 -4.46
C PHE A 52 14.05 4.24 -4.96
N ASP A 53 15.16 4.04 -5.68
CA ASP A 53 15.60 2.73 -6.16
C ASP A 53 17.12 2.63 -6.02
N SER A 54 17.61 1.67 -5.23
CA SER A 54 19.05 1.50 -4.99
C SER A 54 19.81 1.01 -6.22
N ASP A 55 19.12 0.44 -7.20
CA ASP A 55 19.72 -0.03 -8.46
C ASP A 55 19.85 1.08 -9.51
N ALA A 56 19.36 2.30 -9.24
CA ALA A 56 19.56 3.43 -10.14
C ALA A 56 21.04 3.81 -10.25
N GLU A 57 21.47 4.35 -11.39
CA GLU A 57 22.86 4.77 -11.60
C GLU A 57 23.31 5.81 -10.56
N THR A 58 22.42 6.73 -10.19
CA THR A 58 22.61 7.68 -9.09
C THR A 58 21.42 7.57 -8.13
N PRO A 59 21.48 6.71 -7.10
CA PRO A 59 20.36 6.49 -6.19
C PRO A 59 19.99 7.76 -5.41
N ARG A 60 18.79 8.28 -5.69
CA ARG A 60 18.18 9.45 -5.05
C ARG A 60 16.67 9.31 -4.99
N MET A 61 16.02 10.10 -4.14
CA MET A 61 14.57 10.23 -4.15
C MET A 61 14.15 11.04 -5.36
N GLU A 62 13.19 10.52 -6.14
CA GLU A 62 12.75 11.14 -7.39
C GLU A 62 11.24 11.41 -7.39
N PRO A 63 10.81 12.52 -8.00
CA PRO A 63 9.40 12.82 -8.19
C PRO A 63 8.74 11.82 -9.15
N ARG A 64 7.47 11.52 -8.89
CA ARG A 64 6.59 10.69 -9.73
C ARG A 64 5.25 11.36 -10.03
N ALA A 65 5.05 12.56 -9.49
CA ALA A 65 3.92 13.42 -9.81
C ALA A 65 4.40 14.88 -10.00
N PRO A 66 3.85 15.65 -10.96
CA PRO A 66 4.34 17.01 -11.24
C PRO A 66 4.24 17.98 -10.06
N TRP A 67 3.29 17.78 -9.15
CA TRP A 67 3.07 18.71 -8.05
C TRP A 67 4.20 18.69 -7.01
N VAL A 68 4.87 17.55 -6.80
CA VAL A 68 5.96 17.46 -5.81
C VAL A 68 7.26 18.09 -6.32
N GLU A 69 7.38 18.33 -7.63
CA GLU A 69 8.54 19.04 -8.21
C GLU A 69 8.65 20.50 -7.70
N ARG A 70 7.59 21.02 -7.06
CA ARG A 70 7.59 22.32 -6.38
C ARG A 70 8.42 22.33 -5.08
N GLU A 71 8.77 21.15 -4.55
CA GLU A 71 9.64 21.03 -3.37
C GLU A 71 11.09 21.43 -3.70
N GLY A 72 11.75 22.11 -2.76
CA GLY A 72 13.11 22.62 -2.90
C GLY A 72 14.20 21.54 -2.85
N PRO A 73 15.45 21.88 -3.23
CA PRO A 73 16.57 20.93 -3.21
C PRO A 73 16.82 20.31 -1.82
N GLU A 74 16.62 21.06 -0.74
CA GLU A 74 16.81 20.58 0.64
C GLU A 74 15.87 19.42 0.97
N TYR A 75 14.64 19.44 0.46
CA TYR A 75 13.69 18.34 0.61
C TYR A 75 14.23 17.07 -0.05
N TRP A 76 14.71 17.17 -1.29
CA TRP A 76 15.21 16.02 -2.05
C TRP A 76 16.49 15.44 -1.47
N GLU A 77 17.40 16.28 -0.99
CA GLU A 77 18.61 15.85 -0.29
C GLU A 77 18.26 15.10 1.00
N GLU A 78 17.35 15.65 1.80
CA GLU A 78 16.92 15.05 3.04
C GLU A 78 16.20 13.71 2.83
N GLN A 79 15.22 13.66 1.92
CA GLN A 79 14.52 12.41 1.59
C GLN A 79 15.48 11.35 1.02
N THR A 80 16.47 11.76 0.23
CA THR A 80 17.51 10.86 -0.27
C THR A 80 18.37 10.30 0.87
N ARG A 81 18.77 11.14 1.82
CA ARG A 81 19.54 10.73 2.99
C ARG A 81 18.76 9.74 3.86
N ILE A 82 17.48 10.01 4.12
CA ILE A 82 16.58 9.12 4.86
C ILE A 82 16.43 7.77 4.14
N ALA A 83 16.22 7.77 2.82
CA ALA A 83 16.08 6.55 2.04
C ALA A 83 17.36 5.69 2.09
N LYS A 84 18.54 6.29 1.97
CA LYS A 84 19.83 5.59 2.11
C LYS A 84 20.05 5.01 3.51
N GLY A 85 19.67 5.74 4.56
CA GLY A 85 19.72 5.22 5.94
C GLY A 85 18.76 4.05 6.16
N THR A 86 17.57 4.13 5.55
CA THR A 86 16.56 3.06 5.58
C THR A 86 17.04 1.82 4.84
N GLU A 87 17.65 1.97 3.67
CA GLU A 87 18.28 0.88 2.94
C GLU A 87 19.28 0.11 3.83
N GLN A 88 20.18 0.81 4.53
CA GLN A 88 21.15 0.18 5.43
C GLN A 88 20.49 -0.56 6.59
N THR A 89 19.43 -0.01 7.15
CA THR A 89 18.63 -0.67 8.18
C THR A 89 18.01 -1.97 7.65
N PHE A 90 17.44 -1.94 6.44
CA PHE A 90 16.84 -3.12 5.82
C PHE A 90 17.86 -4.20 5.47
N ARG A 91 19.09 -3.81 5.08
CA ARG A 91 20.22 -4.76 4.88
C ARG A 91 20.58 -5.51 6.17
N VAL A 92 20.60 -4.82 7.31
CA VAL A 92 20.82 -5.45 8.62
C VAL A 92 19.64 -6.33 9.01
N ASN A 93 18.41 -5.89 8.74
CA ASN A 93 17.21 -6.65 9.04
C ASN A 93 17.16 -7.96 8.25
N LEU A 94 17.56 -7.97 6.97
CA LEU A 94 17.68 -9.21 6.17
C LEU A 94 18.59 -10.24 6.85
N ARG A 95 19.79 -9.83 7.28
CA ARG A 95 20.74 -10.71 7.99
C ARG A 95 20.17 -11.22 9.30
N THR A 96 19.43 -10.38 10.01
CA THR A 96 18.77 -10.74 11.27
C THR A 96 17.68 -11.79 11.06
N LEU A 97 16.82 -11.60 10.05
CA LEU A 97 15.74 -12.52 9.75
C LEU A 97 16.25 -13.87 9.24
N LEU A 98 17.30 -13.89 8.43
CA LEU A 98 18.00 -15.13 8.06
C LEU A 98 18.39 -15.94 9.29
N GLY A 99 18.93 -15.28 10.32
CA GLY A 99 19.27 -15.92 11.59
C GLY A 99 18.06 -16.41 12.38
N TYR A 100 16.96 -15.66 12.41
CA TYR A 100 15.75 -16.06 13.13
C TYR A 100 15.06 -17.29 12.52
N TYR A 101 15.08 -17.39 11.19
CA TYR A 101 14.49 -18.50 10.46
C TYR A 101 15.48 -19.62 10.13
N ASN A 102 16.74 -19.51 10.56
CA ASN A 102 17.83 -20.45 10.25
C ASN A 102 17.99 -20.71 8.74
N GLN A 103 17.92 -19.63 7.94
CA GLN A 103 18.04 -19.67 6.48
C GLN A 103 19.42 -19.20 6.03
N SER A 104 19.98 -19.84 5.00
CA SER A 104 21.32 -19.53 4.46
C SER A 104 21.38 -19.38 2.95
N GLU A 105 20.38 -19.88 2.22
CA GLU A 105 20.35 -19.90 0.76
C GLU A 105 19.00 -19.38 0.26
N GLY A 106 19.02 -18.74 -0.92
CA GLY A 106 17.82 -18.22 -1.58
C GLY A 106 17.68 -16.70 -1.55
N SER A 107 16.71 -16.23 -2.32
CA SER A 107 16.30 -14.83 -2.35
C SER A 107 15.26 -14.61 -1.28
N HIS A 108 15.43 -13.56 -0.48
CA HIS A 108 14.55 -13.20 0.61
C HIS A 108 14.09 -11.76 0.46
N THR A 109 12.87 -11.50 0.90
CA THR A 109 12.23 -10.19 0.75
C THR A 109 11.69 -9.70 2.08
N ILE A 110 12.00 -8.45 2.44
CA ILE A 110 11.27 -7.73 3.50
C ILE A 110 10.44 -6.65 2.84
N GLN A 111 9.17 -6.58 3.21
CA GLN A 111 8.26 -5.53 2.79
C GLN A 111 7.72 -4.82 4.03
N VAL A 112 7.67 -3.50 4.00
CA VAL A 112 7.11 -2.71 5.10
C VAL A 112 6.13 -1.71 4.52
N MET A 113 4.95 -1.62 5.12
CA MET A 113 3.98 -0.57 4.91
C MET A 113 3.76 0.19 6.20
N TYR A 114 3.87 1.50 6.14
CA TYR A 114 3.47 2.37 7.25
C TYR A 114 2.91 3.67 6.71
N GLY A 115 2.14 4.35 7.54
CA GLY A 115 1.44 5.54 7.10
C GLY A 115 0.24 5.87 7.97
N CYS A 116 -0.50 6.90 7.58
CA CYS A 116 -1.64 7.40 8.33
C CYS A 116 -2.80 7.72 7.38
N ASP A 117 -4.01 7.58 7.90
CA ASP A 117 -5.22 8.14 7.32
C ASP A 117 -5.62 9.36 8.17
N MET A 118 -5.94 10.46 7.52
CA MET A 118 -6.35 11.72 8.11
C MET A 118 -7.78 12.03 7.71
N GLY A 119 -8.60 12.43 8.68
CA GLY A 119 -10.01 12.77 8.47
C GLY A 119 -10.18 14.14 7.84
N SER A 120 -11.41 14.47 7.47
CA SER A 120 -11.78 15.78 6.93
C SER A 120 -11.56 16.93 7.94
N ASP A 121 -11.53 16.61 9.23
CA ASP A 121 -11.17 17.53 10.32
C ASP A 121 -9.65 17.72 10.46
N GLY A 122 -8.87 17.08 9.60
CA GLY A 122 -7.42 17.11 9.60
C GLY A 122 -6.79 16.28 10.72
N ARG A 123 -7.53 15.46 11.47
CA ARG A 123 -6.97 14.66 12.57
C ARG A 123 -6.64 13.23 12.12
N LEU A 124 -5.73 12.58 12.85
CA LEU A 124 -5.44 11.16 12.62
C LEU A 124 -6.71 10.34 12.81
N LEU A 125 -7.10 9.59 11.78
CA LEU A 125 -8.14 8.57 11.87
C LEU A 125 -7.54 7.20 12.19
N ARG A 126 -6.42 6.86 11.53
CA ARG A 126 -5.77 5.56 11.69
C ARG A 126 -4.29 5.62 11.35
N GLY A 127 -3.47 4.92 12.12
CA GLY A 127 -2.05 4.70 11.84
C GLY A 127 -1.78 3.25 11.43
N TYR A 128 -0.75 3.05 10.61
CA TYR A 128 -0.33 1.75 10.11
C TYR A 128 1.16 1.54 10.30
N ASN A 129 1.54 0.32 10.69
CA ASN A 129 2.92 -0.16 10.63
C ASN A 129 2.89 -1.69 10.52
N GLN A 130 3.20 -2.21 9.35
CA GLN A 130 3.08 -3.63 9.01
C GLN A 130 4.31 -4.09 8.25
N ASP A 131 4.93 -5.16 8.73
CA ASP A 131 6.09 -5.79 8.14
C ASP A 131 5.70 -7.18 7.63
N ALA A 132 6.25 -7.56 6.49
CA ALA A 132 6.13 -8.87 5.88
C ALA A 132 7.51 -9.41 5.50
N TYR A 133 7.67 -10.73 5.61
CA TYR A 133 8.88 -11.46 5.24
C TYR A 133 8.54 -12.60 4.28
N ASP A 134 9.24 -12.68 3.15
CA ASP A 134 9.02 -13.66 2.07
C ASP A 134 7.55 -13.76 1.63
N GLY A 135 6.88 -12.59 1.57
CA GLY A 135 5.49 -12.44 1.13
C GLY A 135 4.44 -12.87 2.15
N ARG A 136 4.81 -13.09 3.42
CA ARG A 136 3.91 -13.42 4.52
C ARG A 136 3.97 -12.36 5.61
N ASP A 137 2.85 -12.12 6.28
CA ASP A 137 2.80 -11.22 7.44
C ASP A 137 3.85 -11.62 8.49
N TYR A 138 4.57 -10.65 9.05
CA TYR A 138 5.63 -10.85 10.03
C TYR A 138 5.29 -10.19 11.38
N ILE A 139 5.21 -8.86 11.45
CA ILE A 139 4.83 -8.12 12.66
C ILE A 139 4.07 -6.82 12.33
N ALA A 140 3.04 -6.49 13.11
CA ALA A 140 2.25 -5.27 12.91
C ALA A 140 1.89 -4.58 14.21
N LEU A 141 1.87 -3.25 14.13
CA LEU A 141 1.34 -2.39 15.18
C LEU A 141 -0.19 -2.44 15.11
N ASN A 142 -0.81 -2.73 16.24
CA ASN A 142 -2.26 -2.79 16.35
C ASN A 142 -2.89 -1.38 16.30
N ASP A 143 -4.20 -1.33 16.09
CA ASP A 143 -4.96 -0.07 15.97
C ASP A 143 -4.88 0.82 17.22
N ASP A 144 -4.54 0.23 18.38
CA ASP A 144 -4.29 0.97 19.62
C ASP A 144 -2.96 1.74 19.63
N LEU A 145 -2.10 1.56 18.61
CA LEU A 145 -0.77 2.14 18.44
C LEU A 145 0.19 1.89 19.62
N THR A 146 -0.07 0.86 20.42
CA THR A 146 0.71 0.52 21.62
C THR A 146 1.14 -0.93 21.66
N THR A 147 0.35 -1.84 21.08
CA THR A 147 0.60 -3.27 21.11
C THR A 147 0.95 -3.83 19.72
N TRP A 148 1.65 -4.97 19.72
CA TRP A 148 2.13 -5.62 18.51
C TRP A 148 1.53 -7.00 18.33
N THR A 149 1.09 -7.30 17.11
CA THR A 149 0.73 -8.66 16.68
C THR A 149 1.91 -9.24 15.90
N ALA A 150 2.35 -10.44 16.28
CA ALA A 150 3.44 -11.17 15.63
C ALA A 150 2.88 -12.45 14.99
N ALA A 151 3.25 -12.71 13.74
CA ALA A 151 2.63 -13.75 12.93
C ALA A 151 3.10 -15.17 13.29
N ASP A 152 4.36 -15.32 13.71
CA ASP A 152 4.96 -16.61 14.04
C ASP A 152 5.97 -16.50 15.19
N THR A 153 6.60 -17.63 15.54
CA THR A 153 7.57 -17.72 16.65
C THR A 153 8.85 -16.91 16.42
N ALA A 154 9.26 -16.69 15.18
CA ALA A 154 10.41 -15.84 14.85
C ALA A 154 10.05 -14.37 15.04
N ALA A 155 8.87 -13.94 14.60
CA ALA A 155 8.34 -12.60 14.82
C ALA A 155 8.17 -12.26 16.31
N GLN A 156 7.90 -13.26 17.17
CA GLN A 156 7.87 -13.07 18.63
C GLN A 156 9.21 -12.58 19.20
N ILE A 157 10.34 -12.90 18.55
CA ILE A 157 11.67 -12.40 18.95
C ILE A 157 11.73 -10.89 18.70
N THR A 158 11.29 -10.43 17.53
CA THR A 158 11.19 -8.99 17.22
C THR A 158 10.24 -8.30 18.17
N ARG A 159 9.06 -8.87 18.43
CA ARG A 159 8.05 -8.30 19.33
C ARG A 159 8.64 -7.97 20.70
N ARG A 160 9.27 -8.95 21.36
CA ARG A 160 9.89 -8.76 22.67
C ARG A 160 10.95 -7.66 22.67
N LYS A 161 11.80 -7.60 21.63
CA LYS A 161 12.82 -6.55 21.48
C LYS A 161 12.19 -5.17 21.31
N TRP A 162 11.11 -5.07 20.54
CA TRP A 162 10.41 -3.81 20.27
C TRP A 162 9.62 -3.30 21.47
N GLU A 163 8.99 -4.21 22.22
CA GLU A 163 8.32 -3.89 23.49
C GLU A 163 9.34 -3.39 24.53
N GLN A 164 10.45 -4.11 24.71
CA GLN A 164 11.51 -3.68 25.63
C GLN A 164 12.17 -2.35 25.21
N GLY A 165 12.26 -2.10 23.90
CA GLY A 165 12.84 -0.89 23.32
C GLY A 165 11.86 0.28 23.17
N GLY A 166 10.61 0.17 23.61
CA GLY A 166 9.61 1.23 23.47
C GLY A 166 9.37 1.67 22.02
N VAL A 167 9.43 0.74 21.06
CA VAL A 167 9.31 1.07 19.63
C VAL A 167 7.90 1.55 19.28
N ALA A 168 6.87 1.05 19.95
CA ALA A 168 5.49 1.47 19.73
C ALA A 168 5.31 2.99 19.98
N GLU A 169 5.88 3.52 21.05
CA GLU A 169 5.80 4.96 21.37
C GLU A 169 6.40 5.83 20.27
N ARG A 170 7.57 5.44 19.76
CA ARG A 170 8.24 6.15 18.64
C ARG A 170 7.41 6.08 17.36
N ARG A 171 6.81 4.93 17.05
CA ARG A 171 5.93 4.77 15.89
C ARG A 171 4.66 5.59 16.03
N ARG A 172 4.04 5.57 17.20
CA ARG A 172 2.86 6.38 17.51
C ARG A 172 3.15 7.86 17.38
N ALA A 173 4.26 8.36 17.92
CA ALA A 173 4.65 9.77 17.80
C ALA A 173 4.79 10.22 16.33
N PHE A 174 5.42 9.40 15.48
CA PHE A 174 5.49 9.66 14.04
C PHE A 174 4.10 9.66 13.38
N LEU A 175 3.26 8.68 13.70
CA LEU A 175 1.95 8.50 13.07
C LEU A 175 0.95 9.60 13.48
N GLU A 176 0.98 10.05 14.74
CA GLU A 176 0.13 11.12 15.27
C GLU A 176 0.62 12.52 14.89
N GLY A 177 1.93 12.70 14.71
CA GLY A 177 2.57 13.98 14.38
C GLY A 177 3.00 14.06 12.93
N GLU A 178 4.27 13.72 12.67
CA GLU A 178 4.95 13.93 11.38
C GLU A 178 4.16 13.42 10.17
N CYS A 179 3.57 12.22 10.25
CA CYS A 179 2.81 11.65 9.13
C CYS A 179 1.63 12.55 8.72
N VAL A 180 0.87 13.03 9.71
CA VAL A 180 -0.30 13.90 9.47
C VAL A 180 0.17 15.28 8.99
N GLU A 181 1.24 15.82 9.55
CA GLU A 181 1.82 17.10 9.13
C GLU A 181 2.31 17.08 7.67
N TRP A 182 3.06 16.04 7.29
CA TRP A 182 3.51 15.86 5.91
C TRP A 182 2.35 15.64 4.96
N LEU A 183 1.35 14.85 5.34
CA LEU A 183 0.15 14.65 4.53
C LEU A 183 -0.57 15.97 4.26
N ARG A 184 -0.78 16.83 5.28
CA ARG A 184 -1.36 18.16 5.08
C ARG A 184 -0.54 19.01 4.12
N ARG A 185 0.79 19.01 4.26
CA ARG A 185 1.69 19.76 3.35
C ARG A 185 1.55 19.27 1.90
N TYR A 186 1.57 17.96 1.67
CA TYR A 186 1.45 17.41 0.32
C TYR A 186 0.10 17.69 -0.32
N LEU A 187 -0.99 17.63 0.46
CA LEU A 187 -2.32 18.01 -0.02
C LEU A 187 -2.40 19.49 -0.40
N GLU A 188 -1.73 20.38 0.34
CA GLU A 188 -1.69 21.81 0.02
C GLU A 188 -0.86 22.07 -1.25
N ILE A 189 0.32 21.46 -1.38
CA ILE A 189 1.17 21.60 -2.57
C ILE A 189 0.47 21.02 -3.81
N GLY A 190 -0.19 19.88 -3.65
CA GLY A 190 -0.88 19.14 -4.70
C GLY A 190 -2.34 19.53 -4.89
N LYS A 191 -2.85 20.58 -4.23
CA LYS A 191 -4.29 20.92 -4.16
C LYS A 191 -4.96 20.95 -5.53
N ASP A 192 -4.33 21.59 -6.51
CA ASP A 192 -4.87 21.73 -7.87
C ASP A 192 -5.00 20.40 -8.63
N THR A 193 -4.23 19.38 -8.23
CA THR A 193 -4.13 18.07 -8.91
C THR A 193 -4.79 16.95 -8.12
N LEU A 194 -4.61 16.92 -6.79
CA LEU A 194 -5.11 15.88 -5.88
C LEU A 194 -6.56 16.13 -5.45
N GLN A 195 -6.97 17.39 -5.27
CA GLN A 195 -8.35 17.74 -4.90
C GLN A 195 -9.24 18.06 -6.09
N ARG A 196 -8.70 17.93 -7.32
CA ARG A 196 -9.53 17.78 -8.52
C ARG A 196 -10.25 16.43 -8.42
N THR A 197 -11.35 16.42 -7.65
CA THR A 197 -12.53 15.68 -8.08
C THR A 197 -12.83 16.23 -9.46
N GLY A 198 -12.31 15.55 -10.49
CA GLY A 198 -12.59 15.91 -11.86
C GLY A 198 -14.10 16.10 -11.93
N PHE A 199 -14.54 17.23 -12.46
CA PHE A 199 -15.88 17.33 -13.00
C PHE A 199 -16.09 16.03 -13.77
N PHE A 200 -16.93 15.14 -13.24
CA PHE A 200 -17.49 14.03 -13.98
C PHE A 200 -18.27 14.71 -15.10
N TYR A 201 -17.58 15.00 -16.21
CA TYR A 201 -18.25 14.89 -17.48
C TYR A 201 -18.74 13.44 -17.50
N PRO A 202 -20.06 13.21 -17.54
CA PRO A 202 -20.58 11.85 -17.62
C PRO A 202 -19.85 11.17 -18.79
N PRO A 203 -19.30 9.96 -18.59
CA PRO A 203 -18.66 9.24 -19.67
C PRO A 203 -19.67 9.10 -20.81
N HIS A 204 -19.24 9.45 -22.02
CA HIS A 204 -19.95 9.01 -23.21
C HIS A 204 -19.90 7.48 -23.21
N TRP A 205 -21.05 6.84 -23.03
CA TRP A 205 -21.18 5.38 -23.02
C TRP A 205 -21.05 4.86 -24.46
N ASP A 206 -19.95 4.19 -24.78
CA ASP A 206 -19.89 3.30 -25.95
C ASP A 206 -20.25 1.88 -25.49
N ASP A 207 -21.55 1.62 -25.35
CA ASP A 207 -22.09 0.30 -25.01
C ASP A 207 -21.97 -0.64 -26.22
N THR A 208 -20.89 -1.42 -26.31
CA THR A 208 -20.82 -2.50 -27.30
C THR A 208 -21.40 -3.78 -26.69
N VAL A 209 -22.67 -4.07 -26.97
CA VAL A 209 -23.37 -5.30 -26.57
C VAL A 209 -23.22 -6.35 -27.69
N SER A 210 -22.71 -7.54 -27.37
CA SER A 210 -22.73 -8.69 -28.28
C SER A 210 -23.71 -9.75 -27.77
N LEU A 211 -24.68 -10.13 -28.60
CA LEU A 211 -25.72 -11.11 -28.31
C LEU A 211 -25.49 -12.37 -29.16
N SER A 212 -25.42 -13.55 -28.54
CA SER A 212 -25.46 -14.85 -29.25
C SER A 212 -26.51 -15.79 -28.61
N PRO A 213 -27.49 -16.31 -29.38
CA PRO A 213 -28.48 -17.29 -28.88
C PRO A 213 -27.88 -18.70 -28.67
N PRO A 214 -28.42 -19.59 -27.81
CA PRO A 214 -29.69 -19.50 -27.07
C PRO A 214 -29.56 -19.33 -25.54
N HIS A 215 -28.38 -19.00 -25.02
CA HIS A 215 -28.17 -18.70 -23.59
C HIS A 215 -27.65 -17.27 -23.45
N PHE A 216 -28.46 -16.38 -22.89
CA PHE A 216 -28.10 -14.98 -22.68
C PHE A 216 -26.98 -14.87 -21.64
N ILE A 217 -25.78 -14.50 -22.09
CA ILE A 217 -24.66 -14.05 -21.24
C ILE A 217 -24.43 -12.58 -21.59
N ILE A 218 -24.57 -11.69 -20.61
CA ILE A 218 -24.23 -10.27 -20.75
C ILE A 218 -22.84 -10.09 -20.14
N CYS A 219 -21.86 -9.68 -20.95
CA CYS A 219 -20.53 -9.30 -20.49
C CYS A 219 -20.35 -7.80 -20.66
N ILE A 220 -20.00 -7.10 -19.57
CA ILE A 220 -19.58 -5.69 -19.58
C ILE A 220 -18.11 -5.69 -19.17
N SER A 221 -17.24 -5.08 -19.99
CA SER A 221 -15.81 -4.93 -19.69
C SER A 221 -15.47 -3.45 -19.49
N LEU A 222 -15.04 -3.11 -18.27
CA LEU A 222 -14.48 -1.80 -17.94
C LEU A 222 -12.99 -1.94 -17.61
N HIS A 223 -12.19 -1.03 -18.14
CA HIS A 223 -10.77 -0.93 -17.82
C HIS A 223 -10.41 0.55 -17.60
N ARG A 224 -10.00 0.93 -16.37
CA ARG A 224 -8.68 1.50 -16.03
C ARG A 224 -8.68 2.37 -14.75
N SER A 225 -7.55 2.25 -14.04
CA SER A 225 -6.97 3.02 -12.94
C SER A 225 -7.76 3.05 -11.63
N GLN A 226 -7.14 2.51 -10.58
CA GLN A 226 -7.67 2.23 -9.24
C GLN A 226 -8.46 0.91 -9.13
N GLY A 227 -7.72 -0.20 -9.27
CA GLY A 227 -7.72 -1.22 -8.22
C GLY A 227 -8.94 -2.12 -7.96
N GLU A 228 -10.07 -2.04 -8.68
CA GLU A 228 -11.16 -3.01 -8.53
C GLU A 228 -11.50 -3.76 -9.82
N LEU A 229 -11.49 -5.10 -9.72
CA LEU A 229 -11.89 -6.06 -10.74
C LEU A 229 -13.28 -6.59 -10.36
N VAL A 230 -14.33 -6.19 -11.07
CA VAL A 230 -15.67 -6.75 -10.85
C VAL A 230 -15.94 -7.86 -11.88
N ILE A 231 -16.08 -9.09 -11.39
CA ILE A 231 -16.50 -10.28 -12.13
C ILE A 231 -17.98 -10.54 -11.80
N CYS A 232 -18.83 -10.76 -12.81
CA CYS A 232 -20.19 -11.28 -12.61
C CYS A 232 -20.32 -12.72 -13.14
N ILE A 233 -20.84 -13.59 -12.26
CA ILE A 233 -21.21 -14.99 -12.49
C ILE A 233 -22.73 -15.04 -12.75
N LEU A 234 -23.19 -15.83 -13.74
CA LEU A 234 -24.62 -16.16 -13.90
C LEU A 234 -24.95 -17.52 -13.26
N ARG A 235 -25.91 -17.57 -12.34
CA ARG A 235 -26.62 -18.78 -11.86
C ARG A 235 -28.12 -18.63 -12.13
N GLN A 236 -28.73 -19.67 -12.71
CA GLN A 236 -30.08 -19.79 -13.32
C GLN A 236 -31.29 -19.36 -12.49
N VAL A 237 -32.37 -18.91 -13.16
CA VAL A 237 -33.76 -19.14 -12.72
C VAL A 237 -34.56 -19.77 -13.86
N SER A 238 -35.01 -20.99 -13.64
CA SER A 238 -35.98 -21.73 -14.45
C SER A 238 -37.31 -21.00 -14.47
N VAL A 239 -37.88 -20.77 -15.67
CA VAL A 239 -39.30 -20.46 -15.82
C VAL A 239 -39.93 -21.57 -16.65
N SER A 240 -40.61 -22.50 -15.98
CA SER A 240 -41.51 -23.46 -16.61
C SER A 240 -42.71 -22.71 -17.19
N PHE A 241 -42.96 -22.86 -18.49
CA PHE A 241 -44.28 -22.58 -19.07
C PHE A 241 -44.95 -23.92 -19.41
N THR A 242 -46.04 -24.20 -18.70
CA THR A 242 -46.95 -25.31 -18.94
C THR A 242 -47.70 -25.06 -20.25
N LEU A 243 -47.64 -26.02 -21.18
CA LEU A 243 -48.42 -25.99 -22.40
C LEU A 243 -49.83 -26.52 -22.09
N GLU A 244 -50.78 -25.66 -21.74
CA GLU A 244 -52.20 -26.02 -21.74
C GLU A 244 -52.83 -25.65 -23.08
N ARG A 245 -53.19 -26.70 -23.81
CA ARG A 245 -53.95 -26.70 -25.06
C ARG A 245 -55.40 -26.92 -24.67
N LEU A 246 -56.27 -25.93 -24.83
CA LEU A 246 -57.72 -26.14 -24.86
C LEU A 246 -58.33 -25.29 -25.98
N LEU A 247 -58.64 -26.02 -27.06
CA LEU A 247 -59.62 -25.81 -28.15
C LEU A 247 -59.72 -24.43 -28.80
#